data_AF-A0A914DXN1-F1
#
_entry.id   AF-A0A914DXN1-F1
#
_cell.length_a   1.000
_cell.length_b   1.000
_cell.length_c   1.000
_cell.angle_alpha   90.00
_cell.angle_beta   90.00
_cell.angle_gamma   90.00
#
_symmetry.space_group_name_H-M   'P 1'
#
loop_
_entity.id
_entity.type
_entity.pdbx_description
1 polymer ?
#
loop_
_entity_poly.entity_id
_entity_poly.type
_entity_poly.pdbx_seq_one_letter_code
_entity_poly.pdbx_strand_id
1 'polypeptide(L)'
;MLYHFEKGHKAAEPFRDLNELFGEGTIGERQVRRWFERFKSGDTSLEDEGGRPSDLDDQALLDAVEEDESLTTQLLAEMFNVDQSTIVRLTSSSTASNKA
;
A
#
# COMPACT_ATOMS: atom_id res chain seq x y z
N MET A 1 15.33 -4.67 -5.34
CA MET A 1 15.36 -5.76 -4.35
C MET A 1 15.22 -7.14 -4.98
N LEU A 2 14.12 -7.45 -5.67
CA LEU A 2 13.93 -8.73 -6.36
C LEU A 2 15.08 -9.07 -7.34
N TYR A 3 15.53 -8.08 -8.12
CA TYR A 3 16.71 -8.23 -9.00
C TYR A 3 17.95 -8.81 -8.29
N HIS A 4 18.32 -8.28 -7.12
CA HIS A 4 19.48 -8.77 -6.35
C HIS A 4 19.24 -10.18 -5.80
N PHE A 5 18.01 -10.49 -5.39
CA PHE A 5 17.63 -11.82 -4.94
C PHE A 5 17.77 -12.86 -6.07
N GLU A 6 17.26 -12.56 -7.27
CA GLU A 6 17.39 -13.45 -8.44
C GLU A 6 18.85 -13.63 -8.89
N LYS A 7 19.69 -12.61 -8.69
CA LYS A 7 21.14 -12.71 -8.90
C LYS A 7 21.87 -13.52 -7.83
N GLY A 8 21.18 -13.98 -6.78
CA GLY A 8 21.78 -14.75 -5.69
C GLY A 8 22.62 -13.92 -4.73
N HIS A 9 22.44 -12.59 -4.74
CA HIS A 9 23.17 -11.69 -3.84
C HIS A 9 22.74 -11.93 -2.39
N LYS A 10 23.62 -11.62 -1.44
CA LYS A 10 23.25 -11.61 -0.02
C LYS A 10 22.60 -10.28 0.32
N ALA A 11 21.69 -10.25 1.30
CA ALA A 11 20.99 -9.03 1.74
C ALA A 11 21.92 -7.83 2.03
N ALA A 12 23.16 -8.04 2.46
CA ALA A 12 24.12 -6.95 2.69
C ALA A 12 24.48 -6.17 1.41
N GLU A 13 24.42 -6.79 0.23
CA GLU A 13 24.77 -6.16 -1.05
C GLU A 13 23.70 -5.13 -1.49
N PRO A 14 22.40 -5.48 -1.64
CA PRO A 14 21.38 -4.49 -1.97
C PRO A 14 21.24 -3.40 -0.92
N PHE A 15 21.53 -3.68 0.36
CA PHE A 15 21.57 -2.61 1.37
C PHE A 15 22.63 -1.55 1.05
N ARG A 16 23.82 -1.97 0.63
CA ARG A 16 24.91 -1.05 0.25
C ARG A 16 24.63 -0.38 -1.07
N ASP A 17 24.31 -1.16 -2.11
CA ASP A 17 24.09 -0.66 -3.47
C ASP A 17 22.98 0.39 -3.50
N LEU A 18 21.86 0.15 -2.80
CA LEU A 18 20.74 1.08 -2.76
C LEU A 18 21.07 2.36 -1.96
N ASN A 19 21.76 2.25 -0.83
CA ASN A 19 22.16 3.43 -0.07
C ASN A 19 23.29 4.23 -0.75
N GLU A 20 24.13 3.59 -1.56
CA GLU A 20 25.14 4.27 -2.37
C GLU A 20 24.52 4.99 -3.57
N LEU A 21 23.55 4.36 -4.25
CA LEU A 21 22.90 4.90 -5.44
C LEU A 21 21.91 6.03 -5.12
N PHE A 22 21.15 5.90 -4.03
CA PHE A 22 20.04 6.81 -3.69
C PHE A 22 20.31 7.68 -2.46
N GLY A 23 21.41 7.44 -1.74
CA GLY A 23 21.80 8.16 -0.54
C GLY A 23 21.61 7.36 0.75
N GLU A 24 22.43 7.67 1.75
CA GLU A 24 22.42 6.99 3.04
C GLU A 24 21.07 7.13 3.74
N GLY A 25 20.51 6.01 4.18
CA GLY A 25 19.20 5.95 4.83
C GLY A 25 18.02 5.72 3.88
N THR A 26 18.26 5.56 2.58
CA THR A 26 17.22 5.17 1.60
C THR A 26 16.53 3.88 2.02
N ILE A 27 17.30 2.88 2.47
CA ILE A 27 16.74 1.60 2.91
C ILE A 27 17.45 1.09 4.16
N GLY A 28 16.68 0.58 5.12
CA GLY A 28 17.22 -0.05 6.32
C GLY A 28 17.47 -1.55 6.14
N GLU A 29 18.47 -2.10 6.83
CA GLU A 29 18.78 -3.54 6.79
C GLU A 29 17.58 -4.44 7.10
N ARG A 30 16.71 -4.02 8.04
CA ARG A 30 15.50 -4.76 8.40
C ARG A 30 14.53 -4.86 7.22
N GLN A 31 14.38 -3.79 6.44
CA GLN A 31 13.53 -3.76 5.26
C GLN A 31 14.09 -4.71 4.20
N VAL A 32 15.42 -4.67 4.00
CA VAL A 32 16.10 -5.56 3.06
C VAL A 32 15.88 -7.03 3.43
N ARG A 33 16.03 -7.39 4.70
CA ARG A 33 15.80 -8.75 5.19
C ARG A 33 14.36 -9.20 4.99
N ARG A 34 13.38 -8.36 5.31
CA ARG A 34 11.96 -8.66 5.13
C ARG A 34 11.62 -9.00 3.67
N TRP A 35 12.10 -8.19 2.73
CA TRP A 35 11.95 -8.46 1.30
C TRP A 35 12.58 -9.79 0.88
N PHE A 36 13.79 -10.10 1.37
CA PHE A 36 14.46 -11.36 1.06
C PHE A 36 13.75 -12.58 1.65
N GLU A 37 13.17 -12.46 2.85
CA GLU A 37 12.36 -13.52 3.46
C GLU A 37 11.08 -13.77 2.64
N ARG A 38 10.43 -12.71 2.18
CA ARG A 38 9.25 -12.77 1.29
C ARG A 38 9.56 -13.44 -0.05
N PHE A 39 10.66 -13.07 -0.70
CA PHE A 39 11.06 -13.72 -1.95
C PHE A 39 11.41 -15.20 -1.75
N LYS A 40 11.95 -15.58 -0.58
CA LYS A 40 12.20 -16.99 -0.25
C LYS A 40 10.92 -17.80 -0.04
N SER A 41 9.83 -17.19 0.42
CA SER A 41 8.52 -17.86 0.49
C SER A 41 7.82 -17.97 -0.87
N GLY A 42 8.45 -17.49 -1.94
CA GLY A 42 7.91 -17.55 -3.30
C GLY A 42 6.99 -16.39 -3.67
N ASP A 43 6.79 -15.43 -2.76
CA ASP A 43 6.07 -14.20 -3.06
C ASP A 43 7.05 -13.17 -3.64
N THR A 44 6.95 -12.94 -4.94
CA THR A 44 7.76 -11.96 -5.68
C THR A 44 7.02 -10.65 -5.95
N SER A 45 5.81 -10.47 -5.41
CA SER A 45 5.08 -9.21 -5.52
C SER A 45 5.87 -8.08 -4.87
N LEU A 46 5.95 -6.94 -5.56
CA LEU A 46 6.57 -5.72 -5.05
C LEU A 46 5.57 -4.81 -4.33
N GLU A 47 4.31 -5.23 -4.23
CA GLU A 47 3.27 -4.49 -3.51
C GLU A 47 3.58 -4.49 -2.01
N ASP A 48 3.43 -3.34 -1.35
CA ASP A 48 3.63 -3.27 0.09
C ASP A 48 2.48 -3.98 0.82
N GLU A 49 2.78 -4.99 1.63
CA GLU A 49 1.81 -5.63 2.53
C GLU A 49 1.37 -4.70 3.68
N GLY A 50 1.95 -3.49 3.75
CA GLY A 50 1.59 -2.42 4.67
C GLY A 50 0.26 -1.74 4.38
N GLY A 51 -0.36 -1.99 3.22
CA GLY A 51 -1.78 -1.73 3.04
C GLY A 51 -2.54 -2.71 3.93
N ARG A 52 -3.06 -2.26 5.08
CA ARG A 52 -4.13 -2.99 5.76
C ARG A 52 -5.11 -3.43 4.67
N PRO A 53 -5.46 -4.72 4.54
CA PRO A 53 -6.57 -5.09 3.69
C PRO A 53 -7.76 -4.34 4.26
N SER A 54 -8.10 -3.21 3.64
CA SER A 54 -9.41 -2.64 3.81
C SER A 54 -10.28 -3.70 3.17
N ASP A 55 -11.12 -4.38 3.94
CA ASP A 55 -12.14 -5.28 3.37
C ASP A 55 -13.08 -4.52 2.39
N LEU A 56 -12.97 -3.18 2.40
CA LEU A 56 -13.44 -2.28 1.36
C LEU A 56 -12.50 -2.26 0.15
N ASP A 57 -13.05 -2.63 -1.00
CA ASP A 57 -12.53 -2.22 -2.28
C ASP A 57 -12.72 -0.70 -2.44
N ASP A 58 -11.62 0.04 -2.27
CA ASP A 58 -11.61 1.51 -2.38
C ASP A 58 -12.13 1.95 -3.76
N GLN A 59 -11.96 1.14 -4.82
CA GLN A 59 -12.47 1.45 -6.16
C GLN A 59 -13.99 1.33 -6.23
N ALA A 60 -14.59 0.26 -5.72
CA ALA A 60 -16.05 0.14 -5.66
C ALA A 60 -16.71 1.26 -4.83
N LEU A 61 -16.05 1.71 -3.76
CA LEU A 61 -16.53 2.86 -2.98
C LEU A 61 -16.46 4.16 -3.80
N LEU A 62 -15.39 4.37 -4.55
CA LEU A 62 -15.24 5.54 -5.42
C LEU A 62 -16.29 5.56 -6.52
N ASP A 63 -16.52 4.42 -7.19
CA ASP A 63 -17.52 4.30 -8.26
C ASP A 63 -18.93 4.64 -7.73
N ALA A 64 -19.29 4.18 -6.53
CA ALA A 64 -20.58 4.49 -5.91
C ALA A 64 -20.73 5.99 -5.59
N VAL A 65 -19.66 6.65 -5.12
CA VAL A 65 -19.66 8.10 -4.84
C VAL A 65 -19.71 8.93 -6.13
N GLU A 66 -19.06 8.47 -7.20
CA GLU A 66 -19.08 9.14 -8.51
C GLU A 66 -20.42 8.98 -9.23
N GLU A 67 -21.06 7.80 -9.11
CA GLU A 67 -22.40 7.56 -9.66
C GLU A 67 -23.47 8.42 -8.99
N ASP A 68 -23.34 8.66 -7.68
CA ASP A 68 -24.25 9.52 -6.92
C ASP A 68 -23.54 10.25 -5.77
N GLU A 69 -23.09 11.48 -6.06
CA GLU A 69 -22.47 12.38 -5.07
C GLU A 69 -23.41 12.74 -3.89
N SER A 70 -24.71 12.44 -3.98
CA SER A 70 -25.67 12.68 -2.90
C SER A 70 -25.72 11.56 -1.85
N LEU A 71 -25.02 10.45 -2.10
CA LEU A 71 -24.95 9.34 -1.16
C LEU A 71 -24.32 9.74 0.16
N THR A 72 -25.12 9.62 1.23
CA THR A 72 -24.63 9.88 2.57
C THR A 72 -23.68 8.77 3.02
N THR A 73 -22.69 9.14 3.85
CA THR A 73 -21.76 8.19 4.48
C THR A 73 -22.43 7.03 5.22
N GLN A 74 -23.68 7.23 5.67
CA GLN A 74 -24.48 6.20 6.32
C GLN A 74 -25.02 5.17 5.32
N LEU A 75 -25.49 5.60 4.14
CA LEU A 75 -25.94 4.68 3.10
C LEU A 75 -24.78 3.86 2.53
N LEU A 76 -23.62 4.49 2.34
CA LEU A 76 -22.40 3.80 1.90
C LEU A 76 -21.94 2.76 2.94
N ALA A 77 -22.02 3.08 4.23
CA ALA A 77 -21.71 2.13 5.30
C ALA A 77 -22.59 0.88 5.25
N GLU A 78 -23.90 1.05 4.98
CA GLU A 78 -24.83 -0.05 4.79
C GLU A 78 -24.55 -0.85 3.51
N MET A 79 -24.26 -0.17 2.39
CA MET A 79 -23.96 -0.81 1.10
C MET A 79 -22.71 -1.68 1.15
N PHE A 80 -21.64 -1.17 1.78
CA PHE A 80 -20.35 -1.86 1.89
C PHE A 80 -20.23 -2.72 3.15
N ASN A 81 -21.29 -2.77 3.99
CA ASN A 81 -21.31 -3.50 5.25
C ASN A 81 -20.09 -3.21 6.15
N VAL A 82 -19.78 -1.92 6.30
CA VAL A 82 -18.61 -1.42 7.01
C VAL A 82 -19.02 -0.30 7.96
N ASP A 83 -18.24 -0.06 9.00
CA ASP A 83 -18.49 1.06 9.90
C ASP A 83 -18.46 2.39 9.15
N GLN A 84 -19.42 3.28 9.47
CA GLN A 84 -19.49 4.64 8.95
C GLN A 84 -18.17 5.41 9.15
N SER A 85 -17.46 5.14 10.25
CA SER A 85 -16.15 5.74 10.53
C SER A 85 -15.09 5.37 9.49
N THR A 86 -15.18 4.19 8.87
CA THR A 86 -14.29 3.75 7.78
C THR A 86 -14.59 4.51 6.51
N ILE A 87 -15.87 4.66 6.15
CA ILE A 87 -16.32 5.47 5.00
C ILE A 87 -15.88 6.92 5.14
N VAL A 88 -16.12 7.54 6.31
CA VAL A 88 -15.73 8.93 6.59
C VAL A 88 -14.21 9.13 6.41
N ARG A 89 -13.40 8.16 6.83
CA ARG A 89 -11.94 8.22 6.69
C ARG A 89 -11.51 8.20 5.22
N LEU A 90 -12.16 7.36 4.41
CA LEU A 90 -11.85 7.21 2.98
C LEU A 90 -12.30 8.44 2.18
N THR A 91 -13.51 8.96 2.41
CA THR A 91 -14.01 10.15 1.72
C THR A 91 -13.28 11.43 2.14
N SER A 92 -12.83 11.52 3.40
CA SER A 92 -12.00 12.64 3.89
C SER A 92 -10.59 12.64 3.28
N SER A 93 -10.04 11.47 2.96
CA SER A 93 -8.74 11.37 2.27
C SER A 93 -8.83 11.85 0.81
N SER A 94 -9.98 11.64 0.15
CA SER A 94 -10.22 12.06 -1.24
C SER A 94 -10.45 13.57 -1.38
N THR A 95 -11.21 14.18 -0.46
CA THR A 95 -11.43 15.65 -0.46
C THR A 95 -10.16 16.46 -0.19
N ALA A 96 -9.10 15.85 0.36
CA ALA A 96 -7.80 16.48 0.53
C ALA A 96 -6.95 16.51 -0.75
N SER A 97 -7.24 15.70 -1.77
CA SER A 97 -6.43 15.62 -3.00
C SER A 97 -6.91 16.52 -4.14
N ASN A 98 -8.09 17.17 -4.02
CA ASN A 98 -8.63 18.06 -5.05
C ASN A 98 -8.48 19.56 -4.70
N LYS A 99 -7.31 19.93 -4.15
CA LYS A 99 -6.91 21.33 -3.98
C LYS A 99 -5.39 21.48 -4.04
N ALA A 100 -4.80 21.32 -5.22
CA ALA A 100 -3.52 21.94 -5.61
C ALA A 100 -3.40 21.96 -7.14
#